data_AF-A0A9K3CXL8-F1
#
_entry.id   AF-A0A9K3CXL8-F1
#
_cell.length_a   1.000
_cell.length_b   1.000
_cell.length_c   1.000
_cell.angle_alpha   90.00
_cell.angle_beta   90.00
_cell.angle_gamma   90.00
#
_symmetry.space_group_name_H-M   'P 1'
#
loop_
_entity.id
_entity.type
_entity.pdbx_description
1 polymer ?
#
loop_
_entity_poly.entity_id
_entity_poly.type
_entity_poly.pdbx_seq_one_letter_code
_entity_poly.pdbx_strand_id
1 'polypeptide(L)'
;MDVSGLEQARASLEEIALFGQELEATNLERKRTHKGQMTQDVVSKAYLAEMARRRLYLQRYYSDQDNLRTREVVDIRGTESHPMLHFYERLRHLKAENTSAEYTEKEDKAKFDLKRVGQHQYKAHCEQFSHEEHKGRFMDLMTAFNMFRETRMGARILAETVGGIPLTYAEYVVGLENYIQPKHDERNGEWEKYLDYLEEYLLSFMARRYGSV
;
A
#
# COMPACT_ATOMS: atom_id res chain seq x y z
N MET A 1 -24.34 13.40 17.24
CA MET A 1 -23.79 14.77 17.35
C MET A 1 -22.50 14.80 16.58
N ASP A 2 -22.36 15.74 15.65
CA ASP A 2 -21.11 15.90 14.91
C ASP A 2 -20.02 16.39 15.86
N VAL A 3 -18.92 15.64 15.89
CA VAL A 3 -17.70 15.99 16.63
C VAL A 3 -17.18 17.31 16.06
N SER A 4 -16.89 18.31 16.91
CA SER A 4 -16.35 19.61 16.51
C SER A 4 -15.14 19.45 15.58
N GLY A 5 -15.00 20.32 14.58
CA GLY A 5 -13.88 20.31 13.65
C GLY A 5 -12.53 20.43 14.36
N LEU A 6 -12.48 21.16 15.48
CA LEU A 6 -11.31 21.20 16.37
C LEU A 6 -10.99 19.83 16.99
N GLU A 7 -11.99 19.09 17.46
CA GLU A 7 -11.79 17.75 18.01
C GLU A 7 -11.40 16.74 16.91
N GLN A 8 -11.96 16.87 15.71
CA GLN A 8 -11.54 16.06 14.56
C GLN A 8 -10.09 16.37 14.13
N ALA A 9 -9.68 17.64 14.17
CA ALA A 9 -8.31 18.04 13.90
C ALA A 9 -7.34 17.54 14.98
N ARG A 10 -7.73 17.65 16.26
CA ARG A 10 -6.99 17.10 17.41
C ARG A 10 -6.80 15.59 17.25
N ALA A 11 -7.88 14.85 17.02
CA ALA A 11 -7.85 13.41 16.82
C ALA A 11 -6.97 13.00 15.61
N SER A 12 -7.06 13.75 14.50
CA SER A 12 -6.21 13.49 13.32
C SER A 12 -4.72 13.67 13.61
N LEU A 13 -4.35 14.68 14.41
CA LEU A 13 -2.97 14.89 14.85
C LEU A 13 -2.49 13.79 15.80
N GLU A 14 -3.32 13.37 16.75
CA GLU A 14 -3.01 12.25 17.65
C GLU A 14 -2.79 10.95 16.87
N GLU A 15 -3.67 10.66 15.92
CA GLU A 15 -3.53 9.47 15.08
C GLU A 15 -2.25 9.52 14.24
N ILE A 16 -1.90 10.67 13.64
CA ILE A 16 -0.62 10.84 12.94
C ILE A 16 0.57 10.57 13.87
N ALA A 17 0.54 11.07 15.12
CA ALA A 17 1.61 10.84 16.08
C ALA A 17 1.72 9.35 16.44
N LEU A 18 0.59 8.66 16.66
CA LEU A 18 0.55 7.22 16.92
C LEU A 18 1.08 6.41 15.72
N PHE A 19 0.67 6.72 14.49
CA PHE A 19 1.22 6.09 13.29
C PHE A 19 2.73 6.31 13.18
N GLY A 20 3.23 7.51 13.53
CA GLY A 20 4.66 7.82 13.54
C GLY A 20 5.45 6.95 14.53
N GLN A 21 4.94 6.81 15.76
CA GLN A 21 5.55 5.96 16.79
C GLN A 21 5.57 4.49 16.37
N GLU A 22 4.47 3.97 15.84
CA GLU A 22 4.38 2.58 15.38
C GLU A 22 5.24 2.32 14.15
N LEU A 23 5.36 3.29 13.24
CA LEU A 23 6.26 3.23 12.10
C LEU A 23 7.72 3.17 12.56
N GLU A 24 8.10 4.00 13.53
CA GLU A 24 9.43 3.96 14.13
C GLU A 24 9.71 2.62 14.80
N ALA A 25 8.78 2.14 15.65
CA ALA A 25 8.89 0.84 16.30
C ALA A 25 9.00 -0.32 15.30
N THR A 26 8.25 -0.27 14.20
CA THR A 26 8.29 -1.26 13.12
C THR A 26 9.64 -1.27 12.40
N ASN A 27 10.29 -0.10 12.28
CA ASN A 27 11.55 0.05 11.56
C ASN A 27 12.82 0.00 12.43
N LEU A 28 12.67 0.06 13.75
CA LEU A 28 13.79 -0.01 14.69
C LEU A 28 14.54 -1.35 14.59
N GLU A 29 13.80 -2.44 14.41
CA GLU A 29 14.38 -3.77 14.25
C GLU A 29 14.42 -4.20 12.79
N ARG A 30 15.62 -4.32 12.23
CA ARG A 30 15.81 -4.91 10.90
C ARG A 30 15.38 -6.37 10.90
N LYS A 31 14.32 -6.70 10.17
CA LYS A 31 13.88 -8.09 10.01
C LYS A 31 14.87 -8.88 9.13
N ARG A 32 15.20 -10.10 9.57
CA ARG A 32 16.19 -10.98 8.93
C ARG A 32 15.61 -11.87 7.82
N THR A 33 14.32 -12.15 7.88
CA THR A 33 13.65 -13.04 6.92
C THR A 33 12.97 -12.24 5.82
N HIS A 34 12.91 -12.78 4.60
CA HIS A 34 12.20 -12.16 3.48
C HIS A 34 10.75 -11.82 3.85
N LYS A 35 10.04 -12.78 4.48
CA LYS A 35 8.67 -12.56 4.96
C LYS A 35 8.60 -11.39 5.94
N GLY A 36 9.52 -11.32 6.89
CA GLY A 36 9.57 -10.24 7.89
C GLY A 36 9.84 -8.87 7.25
N GLN A 37 10.79 -8.80 6.33
CA GLN A 37 11.11 -7.57 5.58
C GLN A 37 9.91 -7.12 4.75
N MET A 38 9.28 -8.04 4.02
CA MET A 38 8.07 -7.73 3.25
C MET A 38 6.93 -7.23 4.14
N THR A 39 6.67 -7.89 5.28
CA THR A 39 5.65 -7.43 6.22
C THR A 39 5.98 -6.03 6.74
N GLN A 40 7.24 -5.78 7.09
CA GLN A 40 7.71 -4.47 7.55
C GLN A 40 7.48 -3.39 6.48
N ASP A 41 7.84 -3.66 5.22
CA ASP A 41 7.68 -2.73 4.10
C ASP A 41 6.20 -2.39 3.85
N VAL A 42 5.33 -3.40 3.77
CA VAL A 42 3.90 -3.21 3.48
C VAL A 42 3.20 -2.47 4.62
N VAL A 43 3.47 -2.84 5.86
CA VAL A 43 2.89 -2.17 7.03
C VAL A 43 3.37 -0.73 7.13
N SER A 44 4.66 -0.48 6.88
CA SER A 44 5.22 0.89 6.88
C SER A 44 4.55 1.77 5.81
N LYS A 45 4.36 1.24 4.60
CA LYS A 45 3.63 1.95 3.53
C LYS A 45 2.17 2.22 3.91
N ALA A 46 1.51 1.26 4.55
CA ALA A 46 0.15 1.43 5.04
C ALA A 46 0.04 2.61 6.02
N TYR A 47 0.96 2.67 6.99
CA TYR A 47 1.01 3.76 7.96
C TYR A 47 1.29 5.11 7.30
N LEU A 48 2.27 5.16 6.39
CA LEU A 48 2.59 6.38 5.65
C LEU A 48 1.41 6.90 4.81
N ALA A 49 0.68 6.01 4.14
CA ALA A 49 -0.50 6.37 3.36
C ALA A 49 -1.61 6.93 4.27
N GLU A 50 -1.81 6.33 5.43
CA GLU A 50 -2.88 6.71 6.36
C GLU A 50 -2.56 8.02 7.11
N MET A 51 -1.26 8.28 7.37
CA MET A 51 -0.75 9.60 7.79
C MET A 51 -0.94 10.66 6.70
N ALA A 52 -0.61 10.34 5.44
CA ALA A 52 -0.77 11.27 4.33
C ALA A 52 -2.25 11.66 4.12
N ARG A 53 -3.17 10.70 4.23
CA ARG A 53 -4.62 10.93 4.17
C ARG A 53 -5.09 11.91 5.24
N ARG A 54 -4.65 11.74 6.48
CA ARG A 54 -4.97 12.66 7.60
C ARG A 54 -4.34 14.03 7.42
N ARG A 55 -3.09 14.07 6.96
CA ARG A 55 -2.41 15.33 6.70
C ARG A 55 -3.14 16.14 5.62
N LEU A 56 -3.64 15.47 4.58
CA LEU A 56 -4.45 16.11 3.55
C LEU A 56 -5.76 16.67 4.14
N TYR A 57 -6.44 15.92 5.00
CA TYR A 57 -7.62 16.42 5.72
C TYR A 57 -7.29 17.67 6.55
N LEU A 58 -6.24 17.63 7.36
CA LEU A 58 -5.79 18.77 8.17
C LEU A 58 -5.45 19.98 7.30
N GLN A 59 -4.77 19.77 6.17
CA GLN A 59 -4.44 20.85 5.23
C GLN A 59 -5.72 21.51 4.67
N ARG A 60 -6.73 20.72 4.30
CA ARG A 60 -8.03 21.24 3.83
C ARG A 60 -8.77 22.00 4.93
N TYR A 61 -8.75 21.47 6.16
CA TYR A 61 -9.35 22.13 7.31
C TYR A 61 -8.67 23.48 7.65
N TYR A 62 -7.33 23.53 7.69
CA TYR A 62 -6.60 24.76 8.02
C TYR A 62 -6.62 25.81 6.90
N SER A 63 -6.63 25.37 5.64
CA SER A 63 -6.83 26.25 4.48
C SER A 63 -8.27 26.70 4.30
N ASP A 64 -9.19 26.13 5.09
CA ASP A 64 -10.62 26.41 5.08
C ASP A 64 -11.28 26.30 3.70
N GLN A 65 -10.78 25.39 2.86
CA GLN A 65 -11.26 25.21 1.48
C GLN A 65 -12.76 24.92 1.41
N ASP A 66 -13.31 24.26 2.44
CA ASP A 66 -14.73 23.87 2.53
C ASP A 66 -15.55 24.81 3.44
N ASN A 67 -14.98 25.94 3.89
CA ASN A 67 -15.56 26.85 4.89
C ASN A 67 -15.92 26.19 6.24
N LEU A 68 -15.37 25.02 6.54
CA LEU A 68 -15.64 24.26 7.77
C LEU A 68 -15.19 25.02 9.01
N ARG A 69 -14.01 25.63 8.95
CA ARG A 69 -13.45 26.40 10.07
C ARG A 69 -14.23 27.71 10.24
N THR A 70 -14.56 28.38 9.13
CA THR A 70 -15.40 29.58 9.20
C THR A 70 -16.78 29.29 9.79
N ARG A 71 -17.44 28.19 9.38
CA ARG A 71 -18.72 27.75 9.97
C ARG A 71 -18.60 27.44 11.45
N GLU A 72 -17.56 26.71 11.85
CA GLU A 72 -17.31 26.38 13.25
C GLU A 72 -17.08 27.63 14.10
N VAL A 73 -16.34 28.63 13.60
CA VAL A 73 -16.14 29.91 14.29
C VAL A 73 -17.45 30.70 14.42
N VAL A 74 -18.32 30.67 13.41
CA VAL A 74 -19.65 31.29 13.47
C VAL A 74 -20.53 30.57 14.50
N ASP A 75 -20.54 29.24 14.51
CA ASP A 75 -21.29 28.43 15.46
C ASP A 75 -20.82 28.63 16.90
N ILE A 76 -19.51 28.79 17.11
CA ILE A 76 -18.92 29.12 18.42
C ILE A 76 -19.30 30.54 18.82
N ARG A 77 -19.29 31.51 17.89
CA ARG A 77 -19.64 32.91 18.19
C ARG A 77 -21.13 33.13 18.46
N GLY A 78 -21.99 32.29 17.91
CA GLY A 78 -23.45 32.40 18.07
C GLY A 78 -24.03 33.72 17.56
N THR A 79 -25.35 33.87 17.70
CA THR A 79 -26.09 35.11 17.37
C THR A 79 -26.26 36.05 18.55
N GLU A 80 -25.85 35.65 19.76
CA GLU A 80 -26.06 36.41 21.00
C GLU A 80 -24.74 36.81 21.68
N SER A 81 -24.80 37.83 22.52
CA SER A 81 -23.67 38.49 23.19
C SER A 81 -22.83 37.63 24.15
N HIS A 82 -23.21 36.37 24.42
CA HIS A 82 -22.48 35.45 25.32
C HIS A 82 -22.33 34.01 24.77
N PRO A 83 -21.51 33.82 23.72
CA PRO A 83 -21.28 32.51 23.09
C PRO A 83 -20.85 31.38 24.03
N MET A 84 -20.06 31.69 25.06
CA MET A 84 -19.56 30.69 26.00
C MET A 84 -20.65 30.10 26.90
N LEU A 85 -21.71 30.85 27.22
CA LEU A 85 -22.80 30.38 28.09
C LEU A 85 -23.58 29.25 27.43
N HIS A 86 -23.89 29.42 26.14
CA HIS A 86 -24.57 28.40 25.33
C HIS A 86 -23.73 27.12 25.18
N PHE A 87 -22.40 27.26 25.08
CA PHE A 87 -21.47 26.14 25.05
C PHE A 87 -21.46 25.37 26.38
N TYR A 88 -21.46 26.08 27.52
CA TYR A 88 -21.54 25.46 28.84
C TYR A 88 -22.86 24.70 29.08
N GLU A 89 -23.98 25.22 28.58
CA GLU A 89 -25.27 24.50 28.64
C GLU A 89 -25.26 23.23 27.80
N ARG A 90 -24.72 23.27 26.57
CA ARG A 90 -24.53 22.06 25.74
C ARG A 90 -23.62 21.03 26.42
N LEU A 91 -22.53 21.48 27.05
CA LEU A 91 -21.65 20.62 27.84
C LEU A 91 -22.35 19.99 29.04
N ARG A 92 -23.26 20.71 29.71
CA ARG A 92 -24.03 20.20 30.84
C ARG A 92 -24.99 19.09 30.40
N HIS A 93 -25.64 19.23 29.25
CA HIS A 93 -26.45 18.17 28.64
C HIS A 93 -25.62 16.94 28.29
N LEU A 94 -24.47 17.12 27.64
CA LEU A 94 -23.55 16.03 27.30
C LEU A 94 -23.03 15.28 28.53
N LYS A 95 -22.71 16.00 29.62
CA LYS A 95 -22.26 15.39 30.87
C LYS A 95 -23.37 14.54 31.53
N ALA A 96 -24.62 14.95 31.39
CA ALA A 96 -25.76 14.18 31.89
C ALA A 96 -26.06 12.92 31.05
N GLU A 97 -25.72 12.94 29.75
CA GLU A 97 -25.85 11.79 28.84
C GLU A 97 -24.68 10.79 28.96
N ASN A 98 -23.48 11.24 29.35
CA ASN A 98 -22.27 10.41 29.43
C ASN A 98 -22.00 9.78 30.82
N THR A 99 -22.93 9.87 31.77
CA THR A 99 -22.75 9.32 33.14
C THR A 99 -22.62 7.80 33.21
N SER A 100 -22.92 7.06 32.13
CA SER A 100 -22.79 5.59 32.04
C SER A 100 -21.67 5.09 31.13
N ALA A 101 -20.90 5.99 30.50
CA ALA A 101 -19.82 5.57 29.62
C ALA A 101 -18.62 5.11 30.47
N GLU A 102 -18.46 3.79 30.65
CA GLU A 102 -17.19 3.22 31.08
C GLU A 102 -16.09 3.80 30.18
N TYR A 103 -15.10 4.45 30.80
CA TYR A 103 -13.88 4.93 30.16
C TYR A 103 -13.14 3.72 29.60
N THR A 104 -13.51 3.29 28.40
CA THR A 104 -12.67 2.41 27.60
C THR A 104 -11.49 3.26 27.14
N GLU A 105 -10.28 2.90 27.59
CA GLU A 105 -9.04 3.61 27.24
C GLU A 105 -8.96 3.82 25.73
N LYS A 106 -9.17 5.06 25.27
CA LYS A 106 -9.18 5.42 23.84
C LYS A 106 -7.86 5.08 23.15
N GLU A 107 -6.75 5.07 23.89
CA GLU A 107 -5.43 4.68 23.40
C GLU A 107 -5.39 3.23 22.89
N ASP A 108 -6.09 2.32 23.57
CA ASP A 108 -6.09 0.90 23.20
C ASP A 108 -6.89 0.64 21.93
N LYS A 109 -7.99 1.38 21.72
CA LYS A 109 -8.78 1.27 20.49
C LYS A 109 -8.01 1.77 19.27
N ALA A 110 -7.33 2.91 19.39
CA ALA A 110 -6.53 3.45 18.30
C ALA A 110 -5.38 2.50 17.92
N LYS A 111 -4.65 1.96 18.92
CA LYS A 111 -3.59 0.95 18.70
C LYS A 111 -4.12 -0.36 18.12
N PHE A 112 -5.31 -0.79 18.53
CA PHE A 112 -5.95 -2.00 18.00
C PHE A 112 -6.34 -1.84 16.52
N ASP A 113 -6.95 -0.72 16.16
CA ASP A 113 -7.32 -0.41 14.79
C ASP A 113 -6.07 -0.27 13.89
N LEU A 114 -4.99 0.34 14.39
CA LEU A 114 -3.67 0.44 13.77
C LEU A 114 -3.10 -0.92 13.35
N LYS A 115 -3.02 -1.87 14.30
CA LYS A 115 -2.54 -3.24 14.03
C LYS A 115 -3.40 -3.95 13.00
N ARG A 116 -4.72 -3.69 13.00
CA ARG A 116 -5.66 -4.28 12.04
C ARG A 116 -5.42 -3.75 10.62
N VAL A 117 -5.14 -2.45 10.46
CA VAL A 117 -4.80 -1.85 9.15
C VAL A 117 -3.55 -2.51 8.58
N GLY A 118 -2.48 -2.63 9.38
CA GLY A 118 -1.23 -3.25 8.94
C GLY A 118 -1.41 -4.71 8.50
N GLN A 119 -2.13 -5.51 9.30
CA GLN A 119 -2.40 -6.93 8.98
C GLN A 119 -3.27 -7.09 7.74
N HIS A 120 -4.31 -6.27 7.59
CA HIS A 120 -5.19 -6.32 6.43
C HIS A 120 -4.45 -5.96 5.14
N GLN A 121 -3.64 -4.90 5.16
CA GLN A 121 -2.85 -4.52 3.99
C GLN A 121 -1.80 -5.58 3.64
N TYR A 122 -1.13 -6.19 4.62
CA TYR A 122 -0.21 -7.29 4.35
C TYR A 122 -0.89 -8.49 3.71
N LYS A 123 -2.10 -8.85 4.17
CA LYS A 123 -2.87 -9.96 3.59
C LYS A 123 -3.24 -9.65 2.14
N ALA A 124 -3.84 -8.49 1.88
CA ALA A 124 -4.22 -8.05 0.54
C ALA A 124 -3.02 -7.99 -0.40
N HIS A 125 -1.86 -7.55 0.09
CA HIS A 125 -0.62 -7.52 -0.69
C HIS A 125 -0.11 -8.92 -1.03
N CYS A 126 -0.19 -9.87 -0.10
CA CYS A 126 0.22 -11.25 -0.37
C CYS A 126 -0.66 -11.93 -1.44
N GLU A 127 -1.94 -11.56 -1.51
CA GLU A 127 -2.89 -12.08 -2.51
C GLU A 127 -2.56 -11.61 -3.93
N GLN A 128 -1.72 -10.58 -4.09
CA GLN A 128 -1.26 -10.12 -5.40
C GLN A 128 -0.17 -11.00 -6.01
N PHE A 129 0.43 -11.92 -5.25
CA PHE A 129 1.49 -12.80 -5.73
C PHE A 129 0.99 -14.22 -5.92
N SER A 130 1.49 -14.89 -6.97
CA SER A 130 1.29 -16.32 -7.15
C SER A 130 1.99 -17.12 -6.04
N HIS A 131 1.63 -18.40 -5.93
CA HIS A 131 2.32 -19.31 -5.01
C HIS A 131 3.82 -19.42 -5.33
N GLU A 132 4.15 -19.56 -6.62
CA GLU A 132 5.52 -19.69 -7.12
C GLU A 132 6.36 -18.43 -6.89
N GLU A 133 5.72 -17.26 -6.95
CA GLU A 133 6.39 -15.98 -6.65
C GLU A 133 6.80 -15.86 -5.15
N HIS A 134 6.29 -16.74 -4.27
CA HIS A 134 6.62 -16.79 -2.85
C HIS A 134 6.53 -15.42 -2.17
N LYS A 135 5.44 -14.69 -2.47
CA LYS A 135 5.20 -13.32 -2.00
C LYS A 135 6.29 -12.36 -2.46
N GLY A 136 6.65 -12.40 -3.74
CA GLY A 136 7.66 -11.52 -4.34
C GLY A 136 9.11 -11.87 -3.97
N ARG A 137 9.37 -13.11 -3.53
CA ARG A 137 10.73 -13.63 -3.33
C ARG A 137 11.34 -14.08 -4.66
N PHE A 138 10.52 -14.64 -5.53
CA PHE A 138 10.91 -15.14 -6.85
C PHE A 138 9.99 -14.57 -7.91
N MET A 139 10.48 -14.53 -9.15
CA MET A 139 9.66 -14.28 -10.33
C MET A 139 9.30 -15.61 -10.96
N ASP A 140 8.03 -15.78 -11.31
CA ASP A 140 7.55 -16.96 -12.04
C ASP A 140 7.62 -16.68 -13.54
N LEU A 141 8.69 -17.16 -14.16
CA LEU A 141 8.94 -16.99 -15.59
C LEU A 141 8.46 -18.20 -16.40
N MET A 142 7.73 -19.15 -15.81
CA MET A 142 7.33 -20.38 -16.49
C MET A 142 6.41 -20.10 -17.68
N THR A 143 5.46 -19.17 -17.53
CA THR A 143 4.57 -18.77 -18.62
C THR A 143 5.35 -18.09 -19.75
N ALA A 144 6.28 -17.19 -19.42
CA ALA A 144 7.16 -16.55 -20.40
C ALA A 144 8.03 -17.58 -21.12
N PHE A 145 8.56 -18.58 -20.41
CA PHE A 145 9.31 -19.68 -21.00
C PHE A 145 8.48 -20.52 -21.97
N ASN A 146 7.23 -20.84 -21.62
CA ASN A 146 6.35 -21.59 -22.53
C ASN A 146 6.05 -20.79 -23.81
N MET A 147 5.76 -19.49 -23.67
CA MET A 147 5.60 -18.60 -24.84
C MET A 147 6.87 -18.53 -25.68
N PHE A 148 8.03 -18.41 -25.03
CA PHE A 148 9.33 -18.38 -25.70
C PHE A 148 9.56 -19.63 -26.56
N ARG A 149 9.24 -20.83 -26.04
CA ARG A 149 9.39 -22.10 -26.76
C ARG A 149 8.53 -22.18 -28.02
N GLU A 150 7.38 -21.52 -28.01
CA GLU A 150 6.46 -21.47 -29.16
C GLU A 150 6.93 -20.48 -30.24
N THR A 151 7.81 -19.52 -29.90
CA THR A 151 8.39 -18.62 -30.89
C THR A 151 9.33 -19.35 -31.84
N ARG A 152 9.47 -18.83 -33.07
CA ARG A 152 10.44 -19.32 -34.06
C ARG A 152 11.88 -19.39 -33.53
N MET A 153 12.29 -18.42 -32.69
CA MET A 153 13.63 -18.40 -32.10
C MET A 153 13.79 -19.49 -31.04
N GLY A 154 12.80 -19.67 -30.16
CA GLY A 154 12.76 -20.78 -29.21
C GLY A 154 12.80 -22.14 -29.92
N ALA A 155 12.00 -22.31 -30.97
CA ALA A 155 12.00 -23.51 -31.81
C ALA A 155 13.36 -23.76 -32.51
N ARG A 156 14.06 -22.70 -32.95
CA ARG A 156 15.40 -22.83 -33.53
C ARG A 156 16.45 -23.24 -32.50
N ILE A 157 16.47 -22.58 -31.34
CA ILE A 157 17.40 -22.93 -30.24
C ILE A 157 17.17 -24.37 -29.79
N LEU A 158 15.91 -24.83 -29.76
CA LEU A 158 15.53 -26.22 -29.51
C LEU A 158 16.07 -27.22 -30.56
N ALA A 159 16.24 -26.78 -31.81
CA ALA A 159 16.76 -27.60 -32.90
C ALA A 159 18.30 -27.59 -32.97
N GLU A 160 18.94 -26.52 -32.50
CA GLU A 160 20.41 -26.34 -32.50
C GLU A 160 21.11 -26.99 -31.30
N THR A 161 20.38 -27.32 -30.22
CA THR A 161 20.94 -28.08 -29.10
C THR A 161 21.28 -29.52 -29.52
N VAL A 162 22.58 -29.79 -29.59
CA VAL A 162 23.19 -31.07 -29.99
C VAL A 162 22.57 -32.22 -29.21
N GLY A 163 21.88 -33.13 -29.91
CA GLY A 163 21.28 -34.35 -29.33
C GLY A 163 19.75 -34.33 -29.20
N GLY A 164 19.06 -33.29 -29.67
CA GLY A 164 17.58 -33.24 -29.64
C GLY A 164 17.00 -33.03 -28.23
N ILE A 165 17.83 -32.56 -27.30
CA ILE A 165 17.40 -32.24 -25.95
C ILE A 165 16.76 -30.85 -25.98
N PRO A 166 15.49 -30.72 -25.56
CA PRO A 166 14.84 -29.42 -25.54
C PRO A 166 15.50 -28.50 -24.51
N LEU A 167 15.74 -27.25 -24.90
CA LEU A 167 16.05 -26.10 -24.04
C LEU A 167 15.28 -26.22 -22.72
N THR A 168 16.04 -26.30 -21.64
CA THR A 168 15.50 -26.41 -20.29
C THR A 168 15.13 -25.03 -19.75
N TYR A 169 14.22 -24.99 -18.77
CA TYR A 169 13.87 -23.74 -18.08
C TYR A 169 15.09 -23.03 -17.47
N ALA A 170 16.04 -23.80 -16.93
CA ALA A 170 17.27 -23.25 -16.36
C ALA A 170 18.15 -22.55 -17.40
N GLU A 171 18.33 -23.15 -18.58
CA GLU A 171 19.07 -22.56 -19.69
C GLU A 171 18.36 -21.32 -20.25
N TYR A 172 17.03 -21.33 -20.27
CA TYR A 172 16.25 -20.15 -20.63
C TYR A 172 16.51 -18.98 -19.67
N VAL A 173 16.45 -19.22 -18.36
CA VAL A 173 16.67 -18.17 -17.35
C VAL A 173 18.10 -17.63 -17.41
N VAL A 174 19.11 -18.49 -17.58
CA VAL A 174 20.52 -18.06 -17.72
C VAL A 174 20.74 -17.27 -19.00
N GLY A 175 20.06 -17.63 -20.09
CA GLY A 175 20.18 -16.97 -21.39
C GLY A 175 19.26 -15.76 -21.60
N LEU A 176 18.42 -15.41 -20.62
CA LEU A 176 17.32 -14.46 -20.81
C LEU A 176 17.78 -13.11 -21.38
N GLU A 177 18.89 -12.57 -20.90
CA GLU A 177 19.47 -11.32 -21.39
C GLU A 177 19.83 -11.37 -22.89
N ASN A 178 20.35 -12.51 -23.34
CA ASN A 178 20.71 -12.71 -24.76
C ASN A 178 19.47 -12.84 -25.64
N TYR A 179 18.35 -13.31 -25.07
CA TYR A 179 17.12 -13.49 -25.82
C TYR A 179 16.35 -12.18 -25.97
N ILE A 180 16.40 -11.26 -25.01
CA ILE A 180 15.65 -9.99 -25.07
C ILE A 180 16.09 -9.11 -26.27
N GLN A 181 17.33 -9.25 -26.74
CA GLN A 181 17.86 -8.51 -27.90
C GLN A 181 18.27 -9.45 -29.04
N PRO A 182 17.31 -10.09 -29.74
CA PRO A 182 17.68 -10.97 -30.84
C PRO A 182 18.14 -10.17 -32.07
N LYS A 183 18.83 -10.85 -32.99
CA LYS A 183 19.21 -10.27 -34.28
C LYS A 183 17.95 -9.86 -35.06
N HIS A 184 18.04 -8.79 -35.85
CA HIS A 184 16.90 -8.16 -36.53
C HIS A 184 16.00 -9.13 -37.32
N ASP A 185 16.58 -10.18 -37.90
CA ASP A 185 15.88 -11.17 -38.74
C ASP A 185 15.01 -12.17 -37.96
N GLU A 186 15.08 -12.14 -36.62
CA GLU A 186 14.39 -13.08 -35.71
C GLU A 186 13.16 -12.45 -35.03
N ARG A 187 12.96 -11.14 -35.20
CA ARG A 187 11.79 -10.42 -34.69
C ARG A 187 10.59 -10.67 -35.61
N ASN A 188 9.63 -11.44 -35.12
CA ASN A 188 8.33 -11.65 -35.75
C ASN A 188 7.20 -11.26 -34.77
N GLY A 189 5.94 -11.29 -35.22
CA GLY A 189 4.81 -10.90 -34.37
C GLY A 189 4.58 -11.81 -33.14
N GLU A 190 5.06 -13.06 -33.15
CA GLU A 190 5.01 -13.95 -31.97
C GLU A 190 6.09 -13.58 -30.95
N TRP A 191 7.26 -13.19 -31.46
CA TRP A 191 8.38 -12.70 -30.67
C TRP A 191 8.04 -11.40 -29.96
N GLU A 192 7.40 -10.45 -30.66
CA GLU A 192 6.91 -9.20 -30.09
C GLU A 192 5.89 -9.46 -28.97
N LYS A 193 4.92 -10.35 -29.18
CA LYS A 193 3.96 -10.74 -28.13
C LYS A 193 4.62 -11.33 -26.89
N TYR A 194 5.66 -12.15 -27.08
CA TYR A 194 6.46 -12.68 -25.97
C TYR A 194 7.17 -11.56 -25.20
N LEU A 195 7.80 -10.61 -25.91
CA LEU A 195 8.48 -9.47 -25.30
C LEU A 195 7.51 -8.56 -24.55
N ASP A 196 6.35 -8.25 -25.15
CA ASP A 196 5.31 -7.43 -24.53
C ASP A 196 4.81 -8.07 -23.23
N TYR A 197 4.54 -9.38 -23.26
CA TYR A 197 4.14 -10.13 -22.06
C TYR A 197 5.22 -10.10 -20.98
N LEU A 198 6.49 -10.33 -21.37
CA LEU A 198 7.60 -10.35 -20.43
C LEU A 198 7.81 -8.96 -19.79
N GLU A 199 7.75 -7.89 -20.59
CA GLU A 199 7.86 -6.53 -20.09
C GLU A 199 6.72 -6.19 -19.12
N GLU A 200 5.46 -6.44 -19.51
CA GLU A 200 4.29 -6.20 -18.67
C GLU A 200 4.39 -6.96 -17.35
N TYR A 201 4.77 -8.24 -17.40
CA TYR A 201 4.95 -9.06 -16.22
C TYR A 201 6.06 -8.53 -15.30
N LEU A 202 7.23 -8.20 -15.84
CA LEU A 202 8.37 -7.70 -15.06
C LEU A 202 8.04 -6.35 -14.42
N LEU A 203 7.46 -5.42 -15.16
CA LEU A 203 7.05 -4.12 -14.63
C LEU A 203 5.99 -4.28 -13.54
N SER A 204 4.96 -5.10 -13.78
CA SER A 204 3.93 -5.42 -12.80
C SER A 204 4.50 -6.09 -11.54
N PHE A 205 5.44 -7.02 -11.69
CA PHE A 205 6.10 -7.67 -10.57
C PHE A 205 6.92 -6.67 -9.73
N MET A 206 7.69 -5.80 -10.38
CA MET A 206 8.48 -4.76 -9.70
C MET A 206 7.57 -3.75 -8.99
N ALA A 207 6.47 -3.35 -9.63
CA ALA A 207 5.45 -2.49 -9.05
C ALA A 207 4.83 -3.11 -7.80
N ARG A 208 4.40 -4.38 -7.88
CA ARG A 208 3.88 -5.13 -6.74
C ARG A 208 4.93 -5.26 -5.64
N ARG A 209 6.19 -5.63 -5.97
CA ARG A 209 7.23 -5.91 -4.97
C ARG A 209 7.74 -4.68 -4.24
N TYR A 210 7.99 -3.60 -4.98
CA TYR A 210 8.64 -2.41 -4.47
C TYR A 210 7.70 -1.23 -4.30
N GLY A 211 6.46 -1.32 -4.78
CA GLY A 211 5.48 -0.23 -4.73
C GLY A 211 5.93 1.02 -5.48
N SER A 212 6.76 0.88 -6.52
CA SER A 212 7.13 1.96 -7.43
C SER A 212 6.64 1.65 -8.83
N VAL A 213 5.68 2.45 -9.30
CA VAL A 213 5.60 3.01 -10.66
C VAL A 213 5.07 4.42 -10.50
#